data_AF-A0A2E0SLE5-F1
#
_entry.id   AF-A0A2E0SLE5-F1
#
_cell.length_a   1.000
_cell.length_b   1.000
_cell.length_c   1.000
_cell.angle_alpha   90.00
_cell.angle_beta   90.00
_cell.angle_gamma   90.00
#
_symmetry.space_group_name_H-M   'P 1'
#
loop_
_entity.id
_entity.type
_entity.pdbx_description
1 polymer ?
#
loop_
_entity_poly.entity_id
_entity_poly.type
_entity_poly.pdbx_seq_one_letter_code
_entity_poly.pdbx_strand_id
1 'polypeptide(L)'
;MSPTPSLVREVDYEFYDREISDFLPDRIYDAHTHLYHADHYAYAGGNLPGEVGFDDYRELLDVLHPGRELSALFIPFPCAKEKAGSANEWIAKEQVKDKESRGLFFFHADDDPEWIRSEVKRLGAHGLKCYHITSSHQPTWESAIPGYLPEEVVKIANEEGWVITLHMVKSRAVADRENYEIIRDWCRKYPDMQLILAHSARGFQPAHNLEGLGELKGLPNLYVDSSANCEAMAHIAVLKILGHENFMYGTDFPVSHMRGRSLAVADTFLWLYEETPVWKEKHMTIEPVLIGLEHLRSLKWACWSLGLSDGEVEDIFYNNARRLLGV
;
A
#
# COMPACT_ATOMS: atom_id res chain seq x y z
N MET A 1 -25.55 -15.77 -21.78
CA MET A 1 -24.50 -15.25 -20.88
C MET A 1 -24.83 -13.79 -20.64
N SER A 2 -25.09 -13.40 -19.39
CA SER A 2 -25.27 -11.98 -19.07
C SER A 2 -23.97 -11.24 -19.40
N PRO A 3 -24.00 -10.01 -19.94
CA PRO A 3 -22.79 -9.26 -20.21
C PRO A 3 -22.01 -9.08 -18.91
N THR A 4 -20.71 -9.35 -18.94
CA THR A 4 -19.84 -9.10 -17.80
C THR A 4 -19.85 -7.59 -17.52
N PRO A 5 -20.12 -7.13 -16.29
CA PRO A 5 -20.18 -5.71 -15.99
C PRO A 5 -18.87 -5.00 -16.34
N SER A 6 -18.94 -3.77 -16.84
CA SER A 6 -17.74 -2.92 -16.99
C SER A 6 -16.99 -2.80 -15.66
N LEU A 7 -15.66 -2.72 -15.73
CA LEU A 7 -14.79 -2.52 -14.56
C LEU A 7 -15.18 -1.25 -13.82
N VAL A 8 -15.33 -0.15 -14.55
CA VAL A 8 -15.82 1.15 -14.08
C VAL A 8 -17.26 1.38 -14.52
N ARG A 9 -18.09 1.92 -13.63
CA ARG A 9 -19.53 2.16 -13.82
C ARG A 9 -19.87 3.63 -13.58
N GLU A 10 -21.04 4.06 -14.04
CA GLU A 10 -21.55 5.43 -13.89
C GLU A 10 -21.54 5.90 -12.42
N VAL A 11 -21.92 5.02 -11.49
CA VAL A 11 -21.90 5.30 -10.04
C VAL A 11 -20.51 5.69 -9.51
N ASP A 12 -19.43 5.21 -10.12
CA ASP A 12 -18.07 5.54 -9.71
C ASP A 12 -17.71 6.97 -10.10
N TYR A 13 -18.08 7.39 -11.32
CA TYR A 13 -17.89 8.77 -11.79
C TYR A 13 -18.75 9.74 -11.00
N GLU A 14 -20.04 9.43 -10.78
CA GLU A 14 -20.93 10.26 -9.96
C GLU A 14 -20.42 10.40 -8.51
N PHE A 15 -19.86 9.33 -7.96
CA PHE A 15 -19.27 9.37 -6.63
C PHE A 15 -18.01 10.21 -6.61
N TYR A 16 -17.12 10.05 -7.60
CA TYR A 16 -15.90 10.84 -7.72
C TYR A 16 -16.21 12.35 -7.79
N ASP A 17 -17.11 12.75 -8.69
CA ASP A 17 -17.47 14.16 -8.90
C ASP A 17 -18.11 14.78 -7.64
N ARG A 18 -18.89 14.00 -6.90
CA ARG A 18 -19.55 14.49 -5.67
C ARG A 18 -18.60 14.51 -4.47
N GLU A 19 -17.76 13.50 -4.34
CA GLU A 19 -17.03 13.25 -3.10
C GLU A 19 -15.54 13.59 -3.18
N ILE A 20 -14.89 13.48 -4.34
CA ILE A 20 -13.43 13.39 -4.41
C ILE A 20 -12.80 14.53 -5.20
N SER A 21 -13.44 15.01 -6.27
CA SER A 21 -12.85 15.93 -7.26
C SER A 21 -12.12 17.14 -6.65
N ASP A 22 -12.74 17.77 -5.65
CA ASP A 22 -12.29 19.03 -5.06
C ASP A 22 -11.29 18.82 -3.91
N PHE A 23 -10.99 17.57 -3.56
CA PHE A 23 -10.07 17.23 -2.48
C PHE A 23 -8.67 16.87 -2.99
N LEU A 24 -8.56 16.29 -4.18
CA LEU A 24 -7.29 15.80 -4.70
C LEU A 24 -6.39 16.93 -5.22
N PRO A 25 -5.08 16.91 -4.91
CA PRO A 25 -4.13 17.82 -5.54
C PRO A 25 -3.87 17.44 -7.01
N ASP A 26 -3.26 18.36 -7.76
CA ASP A 26 -2.95 18.18 -9.18
C ASP A 26 -1.91 17.07 -9.46
N ARG A 27 -1.05 16.79 -8.47
CA ARG A 27 0.03 15.80 -8.56
C ARG A 27 -0.16 14.74 -7.50
N ILE A 28 -0.01 13.48 -7.91
CA ILE A 28 -0.18 12.31 -7.08
C ILE A 28 1.04 11.40 -7.26
N TYR A 29 1.60 10.99 -6.13
CA TYR A 29 2.56 9.91 -6.04
C TYR A 29 1.89 8.73 -5.34
N ASP A 30 1.60 7.68 -6.10
CA ASP A 30 1.05 6.43 -5.57
C ASP A 30 2.17 5.62 -4.91
N ALA A 31 2.31 5.74 -3.58
CA ALA A 31 3.40 5.10 -2.83
C ALA A 31 3.24 3.58 -2.66
N HIS A 32 2.17 2.97 -3.18
CA HIS A 32 1.98 1.52 -3.12
C HIS A 32 1.00 1.07 -4.21
N THR A 33 1.53 0.45 -5.25
CA THR A 33 0.75 -0.15 -6.33
C THR A 33 1.46 -1.36 -6.92
N HIS A 34 0.70 -2.28 -7.51
CA HIS A 34 1.23 -3.50 -8.09
C HIS A 34 1.08 -3.53 -9.61
N LEU A 35 2.20 -3.71 -10.31
CA LEU A 35 2.22 -4.13 -11.71
C LEU A 35 2.44 -5.65 -11.77
N TYR A 36 1.92 -6.30 -12.81
CA TYR A 36 1.96 -7.75 -12.91
C TYR A 36 1.87 -8.26 -14.35
N HIS A 37 2.27 -9.51 -14.52
CA HIS A 37 2.08 -10.31 -15.73
C HIS A 37 1.65 -11.73 -15.33
N ALA A 38 0.70 -12.31 -16.07
CA ALA A 38 0.08 -13.60 -15.78
C ALA A 38 1.09 -14.74 -15.53
N ASP A 39 2.22 -14.72 -16.24
CA ASP A 39 3.32 -15.68 -16.07
C ASP A 39 3.83 -15.79 -14.62
N HIS A 40 3.97 -14.67 -13.91
CA HIS A 40 4.44 -14.66 -12.52
C HIS A 40 3.31 -14.47 -11.50
N TYR A 41 2.22 -13.80 -11.89
CA TYR A 41 1.06 -13.61 -11.04
C TYR A 41 -0.22 -13.48 -11.87
N ALA A 42 -1.10 -14.48 -11.77
CA ALA A 42 -2.41 -14.46 -12.41
C ALA A 42 -3.42 -13.84 -11.44
N TYR A 43 -3.70 -12.56 -11.60
CA TYR A 43 -4.75 -11.91 -10.81
C TYR A 43 -6.11 -12.50 -11.17
N ALA A 44 -6.83 -13.01 -10.17
CA ALA A 44 -8.12 -13.68 -10.35
C ALA A 44 -9.33 -12.77 -10.05
N GLY A 45 -9.10 -11.48 -9.75
CA GLY A 45 -10.13 -10.52 -9.40
C GLY A 45 -10.57 -9.62 -10.56
N GLY A 46 -11.86 -9.34 -10.66
CA GLY A 46 -12.40 -8.36 -11.61
C GLY A 46 -12.19 -8.69 -13.10
N ASN A 47 -12.53 -7.73 -13.96
CA ASN A 47 -12.31 -7.80 -15.42
C ASN A 47 -11.02 -7.08 -15.82
N LEU A 48 -9.96 -7.26 -15.02
CA LEU A 48 -8.68 -6.64 -15.29
C LEU A 48 -7.88 -7.46 -16.33
N PRO A 49 -7.00 -6.82 -17.11
CA PRO A 49 -6.08 -7.52 -18.00
C PRO A 49 -5.21 -8.53 -17.25
N GLY A 50 -4.76 -9.59 -17.94
CA GLY A 50 -3.83 -10.57 -17.35
C GLY A 50 -2.41 -10.03 -17.15
N GLU A 51 -2.12 -8.87 -17.71
CA GLU A 51 -0.84 -8.16 -17.63
C GLU A 51 -1.15 -6.67 -17.53
N VAL A 52 -0.52 -6.00 -16.57
CA VAL A 52 -0.64 -4.55 -16.36
C VAL A 52 0.76 -4.00 -16.21
N GLY A 53 1.20 -3.27 -17.24
CA GLY A 53 2.41 -2.45 -17.20
C GLY A 53 2.11 -1.00 -16.82
N PHE A 54 3.09 -0.13 -16.99
CA PHE A 54 2.97 1.30 -16.66
C PHE A 54 1.82 1.99 -17.41
N ASP A 55 1.70 1.73 -18.72
CA ASP A 55 0.73 2.40 -19.59
C ASP A 55 -0.71 1.95 -19.24
N ASP A 56 -0.92 0.65 -19.05
CA ASP A 56 -2.20 0.09 -18.61
C ASP A 56 -2.58 0.61 -17.21
N TYR A 57 -1.62 0.66 -16.29
CA TYR A 57 -1.82 1.23 -14.96
C TYR A 57 -2.31 2.67 -15.03
N ARG A 58 -1.68 3.52 -15.85
CA ARG A 58 -2.12 4.92 -15.99
C ARG A 58 -3.53 5.05 -16.55
N GLU A 59 -3.90 4.23 -17.52
CA GLU A 59 -5.26 4.23 -18.08
C GLU A 59 -6.29 3.77 -17.04
N LEU A 60 -5.97 2.71 -16.29
CA LEU A 60 -6.87 2.16 -15.28
C LEU A 60 -7.07 3.14 -14.12
N LEU A 61 -6.02 3.82 -13.67
CA LEU A 61 -6.08 4.74 -12.54
C LEU A 61 -6.77 6.08 -12.85
N ASP A 62 -7.05 6.38 -14.12
CA ASP A 62 -7.76 7.61 -14.50
C ASP A 62 -9.14 7.74 -13.82
N VAL A 63 -9.80 6.64 -13.46
CA VAL A 63 -11.06 6.70 -12.68
C VAL A 63 -10.88 7.25 -11.27
N LEU A 64 -9.72 7.04 -10.64
CA LEU A 64 -9.42 7.53 -9.29
C LEU A 64 -8.79 8.91 -9.31
N HIS A 65 -8.08 9.24 -10.39
CA HIS A 65 -7.23 10.44 -10.51
C HIS A 65 -7.36 11.13 -11.88
N PRO A 66 -8.58 11.40 -12.38
CA PRO A 66 -8.79 11.79 -13.78
C PRO A 66 -7.99 13.04 -14.17
N GLY A 67 -7.08 12.96 -15.13
CA GLY A 67 -6.30 14.13 -15.56
C GLY A 67 -5.32 14.72 -14.52
N ARG A 68 -4.94 13.97 -13.49
CA ARG A 68 -3.87 14.35 -12.54
C ARG A 68 -2.53 13.80 -13.01
N GLU A 69 -1.43 14.45 -12.63
CA GLU A 69 -0.09 13.90 -12.85
C GLU A 69 0.14 12.73 -11.87
N LEU A 70 0.52 11.57 -12.39
CA LEU A 70 0.63 10.32 -11.62
C LEU A 70 2.01 9.68 -11.80
N SER A 71 2.73 9.55 -10.68
CA SER A 71 3.97 8.80 -10.52
C SER A 71 3.77 7.75 -9.43
N ALA A 72 4.59 6.71 -9.35
CA ALA A 72 4.31 5.60 -8.43
C ALA A 72 5.52 4.83 -7.91
N LEU A 73 5.34 4.15 -6.77
CA LEU A 73 6.19 3.09 -6.28
C LEU A 73 5.57 1.73 -6.67
N PHE A 74 6.12 1.11 -7.69
CA PHE A 74 5.70 -0.19 -8.22
C PHE A 74 6.26 -1.34 -7.39
N ILE A 75 5.37 -2.23 -6.96
CA ILE A 75 5.68 -3.33 -6.05
C ILE A 75 5.33 -4.66 -6.74
N PRO A 76 6.26 -5.62 -6.87
CA PRO A 76 5.93 -6.94 -7.36
C PRO A 76 4.91 -7.62 -6.44
N PHE A 77 3.98 -8.38 -7.00
CA PHE A 77 3.11 -9.22 -6.19
C PHE A 77 3.92 -10.33 -5.50
N PRO A 78 3.59 -10.65 -4.23
CA PRO A 78 4.13 -11.84 -3.57
C PRO A 78 3.77 -13.09 -4.37
N CYS A 79 4.80 -13.84 -4.77
CA CYS A 79 4.67 -15.01 -5.63
C CYS A 79 5.65 -16.12 -5.23
N ALA A 80 5.51 -17.28 -5.87
CA ALA A 80 6.42 -18.41 -5.66
C ALA A 80 7.87 -18.06 -6.03
N LYS A 81 8.84 -18.71 -5.39
CA LYS A 81 10.27 -18.37 -5.47
C LYS A 81 10.80 -18.40 -6.91
N GLU A 82 10.39 -19.40 -7.68
CA GLU A 82 10.74 -19.57 -9.08
C GLU A 82 10.18 -18.49 -10.02
N LYS A 83 9.18 -17.72 -9.57
CA LYS A 83 8.55 -16.62 -10.32
C LYS A 83 9.04 -15.25 -9.91
N ALA A 84 9.63 -15.12 -8.71
CA ALA A 84 10.06 -13.83 -8.14
C ALA A 84 11.03 -13.08 -9.07
N GLY A 85 12.01 -13.76 -9.67
CA GLY A 85 12.95 -13.14 -10.61
C GLY A 85 12.25 -12.44 -11.78
N SER A 86 11.32 -13.13 -12.44
CA SER A 86 10.54 -12.57 -13.56
C SER A 86 9.59 -11.44 -13.13
N ALA A 87 9.05 -11.50 -11.91
CA ALA A 87 8.23 -10.42 -11.36
C ALA A 87 9.06 -9.16 -11.11
N ASN A 88 10.27 -9.31 -10.57
CA ASN A 88 11.20 -8.20 -10.34
C ASN A 88 11.70 -7.58 -11.66
N GLU A 89 11.99 -8.41 -12.66
CA GLU A 89 12.37 -7.94 -14.00
C GLU A 89 11.24 -7.17 -14.69
N TRP A 90 9.99 -7.60 -14.49
CA TRP A 90 8.82 -6.88 -14.97
C TRP A 90 8.75 -5.47 -14.36
N ILE A 91 8.84 -5.36 -13.03
CA ILE A 91 8.86 -4.05 -12.35
C ILE A 91 10.02 -3.19 -12.85
N ALA A 92 11.22 -3.75 -12.99
CA ALA A 92 12.40 -3.03 -13.45
C ALA A 92 12.23 -2.45 -14.86
N LYS A 93 11.59 -3.20 -15.75
CA LYS A 93 11.28 -2.77 -17.12
C LYS A 93 10.22 -1.67 -17.15
N GLU A 94 9.19 -1.75 -16.32
CA GLU A 94 8.08 -0.81 -16.35
C GLU A 94 8.39 0.50 -15.60
N GLN A 95 9.14 0.46 -14.50
CA GLN A 95 9.47 1.66 -13.71
C GLN A 95 10.21 2.73 -14.52
N VAL A 96 11.04 2.35 -15.50
CA VAL A 96 11.88 3.30 -16.26
C VAL A 96 11.10 4.10 -17.31
N LYS A 97 9.82 3.78 -17.53
CA LYS A 97 8.93 4.52 -18.43
C LYS A 97 8.54 5.89 -17.87
N ASP A 98 8.73 6.10 -16.57
CA ASP A 98 8.58 7.40 -15.92
C ASP A 98 9.80 7.71 -15.04
N LYS A 99 10.27 8.96 -15.13
CA LYS A 99 11.51 9.39 -14.45
C LYS A 99 11.33 9.53 -12.93
N GLU A 100 10.09 9.74 -12.48
CA GLU A 100 9.74 9.96 -11.08
C GLU A 100 9.27 8.68 -10.41
N SER A 101 8.83 7.69 -11.17
CA SER A 101 8.41 6.39 -10.64
C SER A 101 9.61 5.54 -10.23
N ARG A 102 9.34 4.61 -9.32
CA ARG A 102 10.32 3.72 -8.68
C ARG A 102 9.76 2.32 -8.55
N GLY A 103 10.64 1.34 -8.44
CA GLY A 103 10.30 -0.08 -8.31
C GLY A 103 10.95 -0.70 -7.08
N LEU A 104 10.24 -1.61 -6.43
CA LEU A 104 10.76 -2.47 -5.36
C LEU A 104 11.15 -3.85 -5.87
N PHE A 105 12.01 -4.51 -5.12
CA PHE A 105 12.43 -5.89 -5.34
C PHE A 105 11.79 -6.81 -4.30
N PHE A 106 11.03 -7.82 -4.76
CA PHE A 106 10.47 -8.86 -3.91
C PHE A 106 11.46 -10.01 -3.73
N PHE A 107 11.66 -10.44 -2.49
CA PHE A 107 12.58 -11.52 -2.12
C PHE A 107 11.90 -12.57 -1.24
N HIS A 108 12.46 -13.78 -1.17
CA HIS A 108 12.06 -14.80 -0.22
C HIS A 108 12.97 -14.78 1.02
N ALA A 109 12.41 -15.09 2.19
CA ALA A 109 13.11 -14.95 3.47
C ALA A 109 14.39 -15.79 3.60
N ASP A 110 14.53 -16.83 2.79
CA ASP A 110 15.68 -17.73 2.74
C ASP A 110 16.68 -17.40 1.62
N ASP A 111 16.48 -16.29 0.89
CA ASP A 111 17.41 -15.80 -0.12
C ASP A 111 18.68 -15.22 0.53
N ASP A 112 19.82 -15.36 -0.18
CA ASP A 112 21.10 -14.81 0.26
C ASP A 112 21.07 -13.27 0.22
N PRO A 113 21.33 -12.57 1.35
CA PRO A 113 21.32 -11.10 1.39
C PRO A 113 22.23 -10.42 0.37
N GLU A 114 23.40 -11.00 0.06
CA GLU A 114 24.30 -10.39 -0.93
C GLU A 114 23.83 -10.62 -2.37
N TRP A 115 23.15 -11.74 -2.64
CA TRP A 115 22.43 -11.93 -3.90
C TRP A 115 21.30 -10.92 -4.06
N ILE A 116 20.48 -10.71 -3.01
CA ILE A 116 19.44 -9.66 -3.00
C ILE A 116 20.08 -8.31 -3.34
N ARG A 117 21.18 -7.96 -2.66
CA ARG A 117 21.88 -6.68 -2.89
C ARG A 117 22.30 -6.52 -4.35
N SER A 118 22.89 -7.56 -4.92
CA SER A 118 23.34 -7.60 -6.31
C SER A 118 22.18 -7.38 -7.28
N GLU A 119 21.07 -8.09 -7.09
CA GLU A 119 19.93 -8.03 -7.99
C GLU A 119 19.16 -6.70 -7.92
N VAL A 120 18.99 -6.14 -6.71
CA VAL A 120 18.39 -4.81 -6.54
C VAL A 120 19.18 -3.77 -7.34
N LYS A 121 20.52 -3.79 -7.24
CA LYS A 121 21.39 -2.89 -8.02
C LYS A 121 21.34 -3.14 -9.51
N ARG A 122 21.37 -4.41 -9.93
CA ARG A 122 21.29 -4.81 -11.35
C ARG A 122 20.01 -4.31 -12.00
N LEU A 123 18.89 -4.40 -11.27
CA LEU A 123 17.57 -4.02 -11.74
C LEU A 123 17.24 -2.53 -11.56
N GLY A 124 18.10 -1.78 -10.87
CA GLY A 124 17.83 -0.37 -10.53
C GLY A 124 16.61 -0.20 -9.64
N ALA A 125 16.31 -1.19 -8.80
CA ALA A 125 15.25 -1.08 -7.80
C ALA A 125 15.69 -0.16 -6.64
N HIS A 126 14.73 0.47 -5.99
CA HIS A 126 14.97 1.48 -4.95
C HIS A 126 14.68 0.99 -3.54
N GLY A 127 14.33 -0.28 -3.43
CA GLY A 127 13.99 -0.88 -2.16
C GLY A 127 13.49 -2.30 -2.29
N LEU A 128 12.90 -2.75 -1.20
CA LEU A 128 12.56 -4.14 -0.96
C LEU A 128 11.09 -4.30 -0.60
N LYS A 129 10.51 -5.38 -1.07
CA LYS A 129 9.20 -5.88 -0.63
C LYS A 129 9.40 -7.21 0.09
N CYS A 130 8.99 -7.26 1.36
CA CYS A 130 8.85 -8.51 2.10
C CYS A 130 7.38 -8.90 2.23
N TYR A 131 7.10 -10.20 2.44
CA TYR A 131 5.74 -10.67 2.65
C TYR A 131 5.68 -11.98 3.45
N HIS A 132 4.71 -12.11 4.34
CA HIS A 132 4.62 -13.21 5.31
C HIS A 132 4.58 -14.62 4.70
N ILE A 133 4.14 -14.78 3.45
CA ILE A 133 4.06 -16.10 2.78
C ILE A 133 5.43 -16.75 2.61
N THR A 134 6.51 -15.98 2.69
CA THR A 134 7.88 -16.49 2.60
C THR A 134 8.39 -16.99 3.95
N SER A 135 7.61 -16.84 5.03
CA SER A 135 7.96 -17.35 6.35
C SER A 135 7.81 -18.85 6.44
N SER A 136 8.71 -19.49 7.17
CA SER A 136 8.60 -20.91 7.53
C SER A 136 7.57 -21.17 8.64
N HIS A 137 7.09 -20.13 9.34
CA HIS A 137 6.08 -20.27 10.38
C HIS A 137 4.68 -20.51 9.82
N GLN A 138 3.86 -21.30 10.51
CA GLN A 138 2.47 -21.56 10.17
C GLN A 138 1.56 -21.40 11.41
N PRO A 139 0.42 -20.69 11.30
CA PRO A 139 -0.05 -19.98 10.11
C PRO A 139 0.83 -18.75 9.81
N THR A 140 1.14 -18.50 8.55
CA THR A 140 2.03 -17.37 8.18
C THR A 140 1.50 -16.02 8.64
N TRP A 141 0.18 -15.88 8.81
CA TRP A 141 -0.48 -14.70 9.38
C TRP A 141 -0.11 -14.38 10.83
N GLU A 142 0.54 -15.28 11.57
CA GLU A 142 1.03 -15.05 12.93
C GLU A 142 2.57 -15.02 12.98
N SER A 143 3.25 -14.92 11.83
CA SER A 143 4.71 -14.86 11.76
C SER A 143 5.25 -13.57 12.38
N ALA A 144 6.34 -13.70 13.16
CA ALA A 144 7.16 -12.56 13.56
C ALA A 144 7.83 -11.92 12.33
N ILE A 145 8.05 -10.60 12.37
CA ILE A 145 8.68 -9.85 11.26
C ILE A 145 10.03 -10.47 10.82
N PRO A 146 10.96 -10.86 11.72
CA PRO A 146 12.21 -11.51 11.33
C PRO A 146 12.03 -12.81 10.54
N GLY A 147 10.85 -13.46 10.65
CA GLY A 147 10.53 -14.68 9.93
C GLY A 147 10.28 -14.49 8.44
N TYR A 148 10.06 -13.26 7.96
CA TYR A 148 9.90 -12.94 6.53
C TYR A 148 10.65 -11.68 6.07
N LEU A 149 11.27 -10.96 7.00
CA LEU A 149 12.22 -9.89 6.77
C LEU A 149 13.44 -10.15 7.67
N PRO A 150 14.42 -10.95 7.23
CA PRO A 150 15.61 -11.22 8.03
C PRO A 150 16.39 -9.94 8.33
N GLU A 151 16.98 -9.83 9.52
CA GLU A 151 17.73 -8.64 9.94
C GLU A 151 18.91 -8.33 9.01
N GLU A 152 19.52 -9.36 8.42
CA GLU A 152 20.62 -9.20 7.47
C GLU A 152 20.19 -8.43 6.22
N VAL A 153 18.92 -8.59 5.81
CA VAL A 153 18.32 -7.84 4.70
C VAL A 153 18.01 -6.39 5.13
N VAL A 154 17.64 -6.16 6.39
CA VAL A 154 17.48 -4.80 6.94
C VAL A 154 18.82 -4.07 6.99
N LYS A 155 19.90 -4.79 7.35
CA LYS A 155 21.26 -4.25 7.38
C LYS A 155 21.72 -3.81 5.99
N ILE A 156 21.55 -4.62 4.94
CA ILE A 156 21.92 -4.20 3.58
C ILE A 156 21.07 -3.01 3.12
N ALA A 157 19.78 -2.97 3.47
CA ALA A 157 18.92 -1.83 3.14
C ALA A 157 19.42 -0.53 3.81
N ASN A 158 19.94 -0.61 5.03
CA ASN A 158 20.61 0.52 5.67
C ASN A 158 21.86 0.97 4.91
N GLU A 159 22.75 0.03 4.60
CA GLU A 159 24.01 0.34 3.92
C GLU A 159 23.81 1.02 2.55
N GLU A 160 22.69 0.72 1.90
CA GLU A 160 22.34 1.23 0.56
C GLU A 160 21.32 2.38 0.59
N GLY A 161 20.79 2.75 1.75
CA GLY A 161 19.76 3.79 1.89
C GLY A 161 18.42 3.41 1.24
N TRP A 162 18.06 2.13 1.25
CA TRP A 162 16.88 1.60 0.58
C TRP A 162 15.60 1.71 1.42
N VAL A 163 14.49 1.76 0.68
CA VAL A 163 13.14 1.65 1.25
C VAL A 163 12.76 0.18 1.47
N ILE A 164 11.99 -0.12 2.51
CA ILE A 164 11.35 -1.41 2.72
C ILE A 164 9.85 -1.20 2.92
N THR A 165 8.99 -1.79 2.08
CA THR A 165 7.54 -1.80 2.31
C THR A 165 7.13 -3.06 3.06
N LEU A 166 6.84 -2.90 4.36
CA LEU A 166 6.46 -3.97 5.27
C LEU A 166 4.94 -4.14 5.34
N HIS A 167 4.45 -5.30 4.89
CA HIS A 167 3.10 -5.76 5.24
C HIS A 167 3.19 -6.59 6.52
N MET A 168 3.04 -5.93 7.67
CA MET A 168 3.07 -6.61 8.97
C MET A 168 1.87 -7.54 9.13
N VAL A 169 2.02 -8.60 9.91
CA VAL A 169 0.95 -9.56 10.22
C VAL A 169 0.69 -9.62 11.73
N LYS A 170 0.13 -10.73 12.21
CA LYS A 170 -0.48 -10.95 13.52
C LYS A 170 -1.85 -10.31 13.66
N SER A 171 -2.72 -10.95 14.43
CA SER A 171 -4.11 -10.50 14.65
C SER A 171 -4.26 -9.02 15.05
N ARG A 172 -3.32 -8.47 15.84
CA ARG A 172 -3.34 -7.09 16.36
C ARG A 172 -2.41 -6.12 15.63
N ALA A 173 -1.75 -6.56 14.56
CA ALA A 173 -0.90 -5.72 13.71
C ALA A 173 0.05 -4.81 14.53
N VAL A 174 -0.04 -3.48 14.38
CA VAL A 174 0.84 -2.51 15.05
C VAL A 174 0.66 -2.46 16.57
N ALA A 175 -0.46 -2.94 17.11
CA ALA A 175 -0.65 -3.09 18.56
C ALA A 175 0.01 -4.35 19.12
N ASP A 176 0.49 -5.27 18.27
CA ASP A 176 1.26 -6.41 18.76
C ASP A 176 2.64 -5.94 19.25
N ARG A 177 2.96 -6.28 20.50
CA ARG A 177 4.20 -5.87 21.15
C ARG A 177 5.45 -6.29 20.40
N GLU A 178 5.48 -7.51 19.89
CA GLU A 178 6.65 -8.00 19.16
C GLU A 178 6.86 -7.20 17.87
N ASN A 179 5.77 -6.77 17.22
CA ASN A 179 5.86 -5.94 16.02
C ASN A 179 6.43 -4.55 16.32
N TYR A 180 5.88 -3.80 17.29
CA TYR A 180 6.38 -2.45 17.53
C TYR A 180 7.77 -2.43 18.19
N GLU A 181 8.13 -3.44 19.00
CA GLU A 181 9.46 -3.53 19.61
C GLU A 181 10.54 -3.75 18.55
N ILE A 182 10.35 -4.69 17.61
CA ILE A 182 11.35 -4.95 16.57
C ILE A 182 11.44 -3.81 15.56
N ILE A 183 10.30 -3.20 15.18
CA ILE A 183 10.29 -2.02 14.29
C ILE A 183 11.08 -0.89 14.93
N ARG A 184 10.84 -0.60 16.21
CA ARG A 184 11.53 0.47 16.94
C ARG A 184 13.02 0.18 17.09
N ASP A 185 13.39 -1.06 17.38
CA ASP A 185 14.79 -1.47 17.47
C ASP A 185 15.50 -1.28 16.13
N TRP A 186 14.95 -1.81 15.04
CA TRP A 186 15.55 -1.69 13.72
C TRP A 186 15.60 -0.26 13.20
N CYS A 187 14.55 0.55 13.35
CA CYS A 187 14.60 1.95 12.92
C CYS A 187 15.69 2.75 13.64
N ARG A 188 16.02 2.38 14.90
CA ARG A 188 17.10 3.01 15.68
C ARG A 188 18.49 2.46 15.32
N LYS A 189 18.59 1.14 15.14
CA LYS A 189 19.84 0.44 14.82
C LYS A 189 20.29 0.71 13.39
N TYR A 190 19.34 0.92 12.48
CA TYR A 190 19.51 1.09 11.05
C TYR A 190 18.86 2.41 10.58
N PRO A 191 19.48 3.56 10.89
CA PRO A 191 18.89 4.87 10.66
C PRO A 191 18.78 5.28 9.17
N ASP A 192 19.56 4.67 8.28
CA ASP A 192 19.56 4.97 6.85
C ASP A 192 18.54 4.11 6.08
N MET A 193 18.10 2.98 6.66
CA MET A 193 17.00 2.18 6.13
C MET A 193 15.68 2.93 6.32
N GLN A 194 14.89 3.06 5.25
CA GLN A 194 13.58 3.71 5.31
C GLN A 194 12.46 2.66 5.34
N LEU A 195 11.64 2.65 6.38
CA LEU A 195 10.58 1.65 6.55
C LEU A 195 9.22 2.26 6.23
N ILE A 196 8.46 1.65 5.33
CA ILE A 196 7.06 1.97 5.07
C ILE A 196 6.18 0.87 5.67
N LEU A 197 5.27 1.23 6.57
CA LEU A 197 4.24 0.33 7.10
C LEU A 197 3.00 0.36 6.22
N ALA A 198 2.71 -0.76 5.55
CA ALA A 198 1.62 -0.82 4.58
C ALA A 198 0.22 -0.74 5.20
N HIS A 199 -0.72 -0.16 4.46
CA HIS A 199 -2.17 -0.16 4.76
C HIS A 199 -2.54 0.47 6.12
N SER A 200 -2.00 1.66 6.37
CA SER A 200 -2.10 2.39 7.63
C SER A 200 -1.52 1.59 8.82
N ALA A 201 -0.36 0.97 8.62
CA ALA A 201 0.24 -0.01 9.53
C ALA A 201 -0.69 -1.22 9.82
N ARG A 202 -1.30 -1.75 8.75
CA ARG A 202 -2.39 -2.75 8.77
C ARG A 202 -3.52 -2.35 9.73
N GLY A 203 -3.80 -1.05 9.73
CA GLY A 203 -4.73 -0.36 10.61
C GLY A 203 -6.20 -0.51 10.24
N PHE A 204 -6.62 -1.67 9.73
CA PHE A 204 -8.02 -1.90 9.39
C PHE A 204 -8.92 -1.95 10.64
N GLN A 205 -8.31 -2.13 11.82
CA GLN A 205 -8.93 -1.92 13.13
C GLN A 205 -8.27 -0.70 13.80
N PRO A 206 -8.90 0.50 13.78
CA PRO A 206 -8.32 1.73 14.31
C PRO A 206 -7.96 1.67 15.79
N ALA A 207 -8.63 0.83 16.60
CA ALA A 207 -8.24 0.63 18.00
C ALA A 207 -6.80 0.12 18.13
N HIS A 208 -6.33 -0.72 17.22
CA HIS A 208 -4.95 -1.22 17.20
C HIS A 208 -3.97 -0.12 16.81
N ASN A 209 -4.34 0.80 15.90
CA ASN A 209 -3.51 1.96 15.60
C ASN A 209 -3.33 2.88 16.81
N LEU A 210 -4.42 3.21 17.49
CA LEU A 210 -4.40 4.11 18.66
C LEU A 210 -3.57 3.54 19.81
N GLU A 211 -3.53 2.21 19.96
CA GLU A 211 -2.71 1.52 20.95
C GLU A 211 -1.23 1.44 20.53
N GLY A 212 -0.95 0.99 19.30
CA GLY A 212 0.40 0.62 18.89
C GLY A 212 1.26 1.75 18.33
N LEU A 213 0.68 2.71 17.60
CA LEU A 213 1.46 3.73 16.89
C LEU A 213 2.22 4.66 17.84
N GLY A 214 1.75 4.83 19.08
CA GLY A 214 2.42 5.64 20.09
C GLY A 214 3.86 5.18 20.36
N GLU A 215 4.11 3.87 20.28
CA GLU A 215 5.43 3.26 20.51
C GLU A 215 6.42 3.55 19.37
N LEU A 216 5.92 3.96 18.21
CA LEU A 216 6.69 4.24 17.00
C LEU A 216 6.95 5.74 16.75
N LYS A 217 6.51 6.61 17.67
CA LYS A 217 6.76 8.06 17.58
C LYS A 217 8.26 8.40 17.56
N GLY A 218 8.59 9.41 16.75
CA GLY A 218 9.92 10.02 16.70
C GLY A 218 10.97 9.19 15.95
N LEU A 219 10.54 8.25 15.12
CA LEU A 219 11.43 7.48 14.22
C LEU A 219 11.47 8.21 12.86
N PRO A 220 12.58 8.89 12.52
CA PRO A 220 12.63 9.78 11.35
C PRO A 220 12.63 9.02 10.01
N ASN A 221 12.96 7.73 10.04
CA ASN A 221 13.02 6.83 8.90
C ASN A 221 11.79 5.90 8.82
N LEU A 222 10.73 6.19 9.58
CA LEU A 222 9.48 5.43 9.55
C LEU A 222 8.39 6.21 8.83
N TYR A 223 7.74 5.56 7.89
CA TYR A 223 6.62 6.07 7.13
C TYR A 223 5.46 5.07 7.18
N VAL A 224 4.28 5.55 6.84
CA VAL A 224 3.06 4.75 6.72
C VAL A 224 2.40 5.11 5.39
N ASP A 225 2.00 4.13 4.60
CA ASP A 225 1.10 4.37 3.46
C ASP A 225 -0.35 4.07 3.86
N SER A 226 -1.32 4.63 3.16
CA SER A 226 -2.75 4.50 3.47
C SER A 226 -3.44 3.30 2.79
N SER A 227 -2.69 2.49 2.06
CA SER A 227 -3.15 1.80 0.86
C SER A 227 -4.40 0.94 1.03
N ALA A 228 -5.43 1.24 0.22
CA ALA A 228 -6.77 0.65 0.20
C ALA A 228 -7.54 0.61 1.54
N ASN A 229 -7.04 1.29 2.59
CA ASN A 229 -7.71 1.29 3.88
C ASN A 229 -8.87 2.30 3.91
N CYS A 230 -10.10 1.79 3.99
CA CYS A 230 -11.32 2.59 4.00
C CYS A 230 -11.70 3.15 5.39
N GLU A 231 -10.86 2.96 6.42
CA GLU A 231 -11.09 3.44 7.79
C GLU A 231 -10.49 4.83 8.05
N ALA A 232 -11.34 5.87 8.03
CA ALA A 232 -10.91 7.24 8.31
C ALA A 232 -10.27 7.39 9.70
N MET A 233 -10.73 6.61 10.69
CA MET A 233 -10.16 6.63 12.04
C MET A 233 -8.72 6.08 12.10
N ALA A 234 -8.35 5.16 11.21
CA ALA A 234 -6.97 4.68 11.10
C ALA A 234 -6.06 5.81 10.61
N HIS A 235 -6.48 6.53 9.57
CA HIS A 235 -5.77 7.67 9.03
C HIS A 235 -5.67 8.82 10.03
N ILE A 236 -6.75 9.12 10.76
CA ILE A 236 -6.73 10.11 11.86
C ILE A 236 -5.71 9.71 12.94
N ALA A 237 -5.64 8.42 13.30
CA ALA A 237 -4.67 7.95 14.28
C ALA A 237 -3.23 8.15 13.79
N VAL A 238 -2.93 7.78 12.54
CA VAL A 238 -1.61 8.01 11.92
C VAL A 238 -1.27 9.50 11.90
N LEU A 239 -2.15 10.35 11.38
CA LEU A 239 -1.93 11.79 11.28
C LEU A 239 -1.74 12.47 12.64
N LYS A 240 -2.51 12.09 13.66
CA LYS A 240 -2.36 12.66 15.02
C LYS A 240 -1.11 12.17 15.76
N ILE A 241 -0.68 10.94 15.50
CA ILE A 241 0.40 10.29 16.26
C ILE A 241 1.74 10.49 15.55
N LEU A 242 1.83 10.19 14.26
CA LEU A 242 3.07 10.27 13.49
C LEU A 242 3.23 11.58 12.73
N GLY A 243 2.13 12.27 12.41
CA GLY A 243 2.15 13.52 11.64
C GLY A 243 1.95 13.27 10.14
N HIS A 244 1.58 14.33 9.40
CA HIS A 244 1.38 14.25 7.96
C HIS A 244 2.69 13.97 7.21
N GLU A 245 3.85 14.43 7.71
CA GLU A 245 5.17 14.25 7.07
C GLU A 245 5.60 12.77 6.94
N ASN A 246 5.02 11.88 7.75
CA ASN A 246 5.31 10.44 7.75
C ASN A 246 4.18 9.59 7.13
N PHE A 247 3.19 10.22 6.50
CA PHE A 247 2.04 9.54 5.91
C PHE A 247 1.96 9.75 4.41
N MET A 248 1.68 8.69 3.65
CA MET A 248 1.66 8.71 2.19
C MET A 248 0.39 8.08 1.62
N TYR A 249 -0.07 8.62 0.50
CA TYR A 249 -1.10 8.01 -0.32
C TYR A 249 -0.54 6.79 -1.07
N GLY A 250 -1.33 5.72 -1.17
CA GLY A 250 -1.04 4.56 -2.02
C GLY A 250 -2.36 3.91 -2.44
N THR A 251 -2.49 3.46 -3.68
CA THR A 251 -3.77 2.93 -4.17
C THR A 251 -4.01 1.50 -3.74
N ASP A 252 -2.95 0.72 -3.58
CA ASP A 252 -2.99 -0.74 -3.56
C ASP A 252 -3.60 -1.33 -4.84
N PHE A 253 -3.49 -0.67 -6.00
CA PHE A 253 -3.95 -1.27 -7.26
C PHE A 253 -3.33 -2.66 -7.41
N PRO A 254 -4.10 -3.71 -7.79
CA PRO A 254 -5.50 -3.72 -8.27
C PRO A 254 -6.59 -3.82 -7.20
N VAL A 255 -6.26 -3.88 -5.91
CA VAL A 255 -7.26 -3.95 -4.81
C VAL A 255 -8.20 -2.75 -4.85
N SER A 256 -7.69 -1.56 -5.14
CA SER A 256 -8.50 -0.34 -5.34
C SER A 256 -9.59 -0.47 -6.41
N HIS A 257 -9.43 -1.38 -7.38
CA HIS A 257 -10.35 -1.59 -8.49
C HIS A 257 -11.35 -2.72 -8.25
N MET A 258 -11.27 -3.40 -7.10
CA MET A 258 -12.38 -4.20 -6.62
C MET A 258 -13.49 -3.28 -6.09
N ARG A 259 -14.69 -3.84 -5.89
CA ARG A 259 -15.85 -3.09 -5.41
C ARG A 259 -16.17 -3.41 -3.97
N GLY A 260 -16.52 -2.37 -3.22
CA GLY A 260 -16.90 -2.45 -1.82
C GLY A 260 -15.93 -1.67 -0.94
N ARG A 261 -15.64 -2.16 0.27
CA ARG A 261 -14.76 -1.49 1.23
C ARG A 261 -14.28 -2.40 2.35
N SER A 262 -13.16 -2.03 2.98
CA SER A 262 -12.81 -2.54 4.31
C SER A 262 -13.61 -1.81 5.39
N LEU A 263 -13.87 -2.48 6.51
CA LEU A 263 -14.29 -1.80 7.75
C LEU A 263 -13.86 -2.53 9.03
N ALA A 264 -13.71 -1.78 10.10
CA ALA A 264 -13.47 -2.32 11.44
C ALA A 264 -14.75 -2.95 12.03
N VAL A 265 -14.61 -4.10 12.69
CA VAL A 265 -15.70 -4.75 13.42
C VAL A 265 -15.17 -5.46 14.66
N ALA A 266 -15.81 -5.24 15.82
CA ALA A 266 -15.34 -5.75 17.10
C ALA A 266 -13.85 -5.44 17.33
N ASP A 267 -13.00 -6.46 17.53
CA ASP A 267 -11.53 -6.33 17.67
C ASP A 267 -10.78 -6.72 16.38
N THR A 268 -11.44 -6.69 15.22
CA THR A 268 -10.88 -7.06 13.91
C THR A 268 -11.48 -6.20 12.79
N PHE A 269 -11.44 -6.68 11.55
CA PHE A 269 -11.97 -6.01 10.36
C PHE A 269 -12.55 -7.01 9.35
N LEU A 270 -13.37 -6.50 8.44
CA LEU A 270 -13.93 -7.23 7.31
C LEU A 270 -13.63 -6.50 6.00
N TRP A 271 -13.48 -7.26 4.93
CA TRP A 271 -13.64 -6.76 3.58
C TRP A 271 -15.05 -7.11 3.11
N LEU A 272 -15.82 -6.08 2.76
CA LEU A 272 -17.08 -6.26 2.05
C LEU A 272 -16.80 -6.10 0.57
N TYR A 273 -16.91 -7.19 -0.17
CA TYR A 273 -16.83 -7.19 -1.63
C TYR A 273 -18.23 -7.08 -2.27
N GLU A 274 -18.30 -6.84 -3.57
CA GLU A 274 -19.56 -6.69 -4.31
C GLU A 274 -20.55 -7.85 -4.09
N GLU A 275 -20.06 -9.08 -4.00
CA GLU A 275 -20.86 -10.28 -3.79
C GLU A 275 -21.31 -10.49 -2.32
N THR A 276 -20.80 -9.68 -1.40
CA THR A 276 -21.16 -9.77 0.03
C THR A 276 -22.64 -9.40 0.20
N PRO A 277 -23.46 -10.21 0.91
CA PRO A 277 -24.92 -10.03 0.93
C PRO A 277 -25.39 -8.93 1.90
N VAL A 278 -24.77 -7.75 1.83
CA VAL A 278 -25.01 -6.59 2.71
C VAL A 278 -25.51 -5.35 1.95
N TRP A 279 -25.50 -5.38 0.61
CA TRP A 279 -25.83 -4.24 -0.24
C TRP A 279 -27.35 -4.01 -0.43
N LYS A 280 -28.19 -4.72 0.34
CA LYS A 280 -29.66 -4.57 0.30
C LYS A 280 -30.16 -4.22 1.69
N GLU A 281 -30.61 -2.98 1.84
CA GLU A 281 -31.22 -2.47 3.06
C GLU A 281 -32.74 -2.31 2.90
N LYS A 282 -33.46 -2.22 4.02
CA LYS A 282 -34.93 -2.07 4.00
C LYS A 282 -35.42 -0.87 3.19
N HIS A 283 -34.59 0.18 3.08
CA HIS A 283 -34.95 1.47 2.49
C HIS A 283 -34.28 1.73 1.15
N MET A 284 -33.25 0.96 0.75
CA MET A 284 -32.56 1.16 -0.51
C MET A 284 -31.71 -0.07 -0.89
N THR A 285 -31.40 -0.17 -2.19
CA THR A 285 -30.27 -0.98 -2.65
C THR A 285 -29.05 -0.08 -2.76
N ILE A 286 -27.90 -0.56 -2.28
CA ILE A 286 -26.64 0.17 -2.30
C ILE A 286 -25.82 -0.40 -3.46
N GLU A 287 -25.29 0.48 -4.30
CA GLU A 287 -24.32 0.08 -5.33
C GLU A 287 -22.91 0.36 -4.80
N PRO A 288 -22.11 -0.68 -4.53
CA PRO A 288 -20.75 -0.47 -4.06
C PRO A 288 -19.88 0.12 -5.18
N VAL A 289 -19.24 1.25 -4.88
CA VAL A 289 -18.23 1.86 -5.73
C VAL A 289 -16.89 1.12 -5.62
N LEU A 290 -15.92 1.52 -6.43
CA LEU A 290 -14.53 1.04 -6.30
C LEU A 290 -13.97 1.30 -4.89
N ILE A 291 -13.22 0.33 -4.37
CA ILE A 291 -12.54 0.42 -3.06
C ILE A 291 -11.63 1.67 -3.02
N GLY A 292 -10.98 2.01 -4.13
CA GLY A 292 -10.15 3.20 -4.25
C GLY A 292 -10.92 4.49 -3.98
N LEU A 293 -12.19 4.59 -4.39
CA LEU A 293 -13.03 5.77 -4.12
C LEU A 293 -13.47 5.84 -2.66
N GLU A 294 -13.79 4.70 -2.04
CA GLU A 294 -14.07 4.60 -0.60
C GLU A 294 -12.84 4.97 0.24
N HIS A 295 -11.64 4.52 -0.18
CA HIS A 295 -10.36 4.86 0.42
C HIS A 295 -10.03 6.35 0.28
N LEU A 296 -10.18 6.94 -0.90
CA LEU A 296 -9.99 8.38 -1.09
C LEU A 296 -10.96 9.20 -0.22
N ARG A 297 -12.22 8.77 -0.11
CA ARG A 297 -13.19 9.42 0.80
C ARG A 297 -12.76 9.31 2.26
N SER A 298 -12.21 8.17 2.69
CA SER A 298 -11.75 7.98 4.06
C SER A 298 -10.56 8.90 4.39
N LEU A 299 -9.64 9.09 3.46
CA LEU A 299 -8.54 10.06 3.58
C LEU A 299 -9.04 11.51 3.60
N LYS A 300 -9.97 11.87 2.71
CA LYS A 300 -10.63 13.19 2.72
C LYS A 300 -11.19 13.51 4.09
N TRP A 301 -12.00 12.61 4.64
CA TRP A 301 -12.60 12.82 5.95
C TRP A 301 -11.56 12.93 7.06
N ALA A 302 -10.48 12.16 7.02
CA ALA A 302 -9.40 12.28 7.99
C ALA A 302 -8.71 13.65 7.93
N CYS A 303 -8.34 14.10 6.73
CA CYS A 303 -7.69 15.40 6.53
C CYS A 303 -8.60 16.55 6.98
N TRP A 304 -9.86 16.56 6.56
CA TRP A 304 -10.82 17.58 6.94
C TRP A 304 -11.15 17.57 8.43
N SER A 305 -11.27 16.39 9.06
CA SER A 305 -11.56 16.28 10.50
C SER A 305 -10.44 16.82 11.37
N LEU A 306 -9.21 16.86 10.85
CA LEU A 306 -8.04 17.41 11.52
C LEU A 306 -7.71 18.83 11.08
N GLY A 307 -8.43 19.38 10.10
CA GLY A 307 -8.20 20.72 9.58
C GLY A 307 -6.86 20.87 8.86
N LEU A 308 -6.39 19.83 8.17
CA LEU A 308 -5.20 19.91 7.32
C LEU A 308 -5.40 20.98 6.24
N SER A 309 -4.35 21.76 6.02
CA SER A 309 -4.23 22.69 4.89
C SER A 309 -3.97 21.94 3.58
N ASP A 310 -4.20 22.61 2.45
CA ASP A 310 -3.93 22.04 1.12
C ASP A 310 -2.47 21.59 0.98
N GLY A 311 -1.51 22.32 1.57
CA GLY A 311 -0.10 21.94 1.58
C GLY A 311 0.19 20.65 2.36
N GLU A 312 -0.50 20.43 3.49
CA GLU A 312 -0.37 19.17 4.25
C GLU A 312 -1.04 17.99 3.51
N VAL A 313 -2.11 18.25 2.75
CA VAL A 313 -2.72 17.26 1.85
C VAL A 313 -1.75 16.93 0.70
N GLU A 314 -1.13 17.93 0.07
CA GLU A 314 -0.09 17.72 -0.94
C GLU A 314 1.11 16.92 -0.42
N ASP A 315 1.47 17.08 0.86
CA ASP A 315 2.51 16.26 1.47
C ASP A 315 2.15 14.78 1.45
N ILE A 316 0.92 14.44 1.86
CA ILE A 316 0.42 13.06 1.89
C ILE A 316 0.35 12.47 0.48
N PHE A 317 -0.15 13.24 -0.48
CA PHE A 317 -0.38 12.75 -1.84
C PHE A 317 0.86 12.79 -2.73
N TYR A 318 1.89 13.58 -2.42
CA TYR A 318 3.02 13.76 -3.33
C TYR A 318 4.36 14.02 -2.63
N ASN A 319 4.47 15.09 -1.81
CA ASN A 319 5.80 15.57 -1.40
C ASN A 319 6.55 14.58 -0.49
N ASN A 320 5.85 13.80 0.33
CA ASN A 320 6.49 12.84 1.22
C ASN A 320 7.15 11.70 0.44
N ALA A 321 6.42 11.09 -0.50
CA ALA A 321 6.97 10.03 -1.33
C ALA A 321 8.12 10.55 -2.20
N ARG A 322 7.97 11.76 -2.75
CA ARG A 322 9.03 12.43 -3.51
C ARG A 322 10.31 12.63 -2.70
N ARG A 323 10.18 13.10 -1.47
CA ARG A 323 11.30 13.33 -0.53
C ARG A 323 11.97 12.01 -0.15
N LEU A 324 11.17 10.99 0.16
CA LEU A 324 11.64 9.67 0.54
C LEU A 324 12.42 8.99 -0.60
N LEU A 325 11.93 9.10 -1.84
CA LEU A 325 12.46 8.38 -2.99
C LEU A 325 13.46 9.20 -3.83
N GLY A 326 13.68 10.46 -3.48
CA GLY A 326 14.66 11.34 -4.13
C GLY A 326 14.32 11.67 -5.58
N VAL A 327 13.05 11.93 -5.88
CA VAL A 327 12.52 12.18 -7.24
C VAL A 327 12.18 13.62 -7.54
#